data_AF-A0A7S2F229-F1
#
_entry.id   AF-A0A7S2F229-F1
#
_cell.length_a   1.000
_cell.length_b   1.000
_cell.length_c   1.000
_cell.angle_alpha   90.00
_cell.angle_beta   90.00
_cell.angle_gamma   90.00
#
_symmetry.space_group_name_H-M   'P 1'
#
loop_
_entity.id
_entity.type
_entity.pdbx_description
1 polymer ?
#
loop_
_entity_poly.entity_id
_entity_poly.type
_entity_poly.pdbx_seq_one_letter_code
_entity_poly.pdbx_strand_id
1 'polypeptide(L)'
;MALLGAVALGHAPVAAAWGRDGHKVIAQIAQSLMTAEEVSRATDILGGDDLASVANWADEVRDEAEWKWTFELHFINTQDGQCNFAYTRDCKDKYGHPDMCVAGALLNYTSQLINSQDKDAL
;
A
#
# COMPACT_ATOMS: atom_id res chain seq x y z
N MET A 1 -14.55 -45.09 -28.59
CA MET A 1 -14.39 -44.68 -27.18
C MET A 1 -14.19 -43.18 -27.15
N ALA A 2 -15.24 -42.41 -26.85
CA ALA A 2 -15.12 -40.97 -26.64
C ALA A 2 -14.74 -40.74 -25.18
N LEU A 3 -13.52 -40.24 -24.94
CA LEU A 3 -13.11 -39.79 -23.61
C LEU A 3 -13.68 -38.38 -23.40
N LEU A 4 -14.76 -38.28 -22.62
CA LEU A 4 -15.21 -37.02 -22.07
C LEU A 4 -14.21 -36.58 -21.00
N GLY A 5 -13.30 -35.67 -21.36
CA GLY A 5 -12.43 -35.01 -20.41
C GLY A 5 -13.25 -34.05 -19.53
N ALA A 6 -13.36 -34.34 -18.24
CA ALA A 6 -13.95 -33.44 -17.27
C ALA A 6 -13.02 -32.22 -17.10
N VAL A 7 -13.44 -31.06 -17.60
CA VAL A 7 -12.78 -29.78 -17.33
C VAL A 7 -13.17 -29.37 -15.91
N ALA A 8 -12.27 -29.56 -14.96
CA ALA A 8 -12.42 -29.00 -13.62
C ALA A 8 -12.19 -27.48 -13.70
N LEU A 9 -13.28 -26.71 -13.78
CA LEU A 9 -13.26 -25.26 -13.60
C LEU A 9 -12.96 -24.94 -12.12
N GLY A 10 -11.68 -24.90 -11.78
CA GLY A 10 -11.23 -24.37 -10.50
C GLY A 10 -11.64 -22.91 -10.37
N HIS A 11 -12.69 -22.66 -9.61
CA HIS A 11 -13.06 -21.30 -9.20
C HIS A 11 -12.08 -20.86 -8.13
N ALA A 12 -11.06 -20.09 -8.52
CA ALA A 12 -10.28 -19.35 -7.54
C ALA A 12 -11.24 -18.43 -6.77
N PRO A 13 -11.27 -18.47 -5.43
CA PRO A 13 -12.08 -17.53 -4.69
C PRO A 13 -11.62 -16.12 -5.06
N VAL A 14 -12.58 -15.24 -5.36
CA VAL A 14 -12.30 -13.82 -5.52
C VAL A 14 -11.80 -13.34 -4.16
N ALA A 15 -10.49 -13.13 -4.05
CA ALA A 15 -9.92 -12.51 -2.86
C ALA A 15 -10.41 -11.07 -2.85
N ALA A 16 -11.32 -10.74 -1.93
CA ALA A 16 -11.79 -9.38 -1.68
C ALA A 16 -10.70 -8.56 -0.94
N ALA A 17 -9.50 -8.55 -1.51
CA ALA A 17 -8.34 -7.86 -0.98
C ALA A 17 -7.98 -6.68 -1.88
N TRP A 18 -7.65 -5.50 -1.35
CA TRP A 18 -7.65 -5.15 0.08
C TRP A 18 -8.91 -4.39 0.49
N GLY A 19 -9.46 -3.49 -0.34
CA GLY A 19 -10.70 -2.75 0.00
C GLY A 19 -10.65 -2.09 1.38
N ARG A 20 -11.80 -1.63 1.90
CA ARG A 20 -11.82 -0.94 3.20
C ARG A 20 -11.40 -1.83 4.37
N ASP A 21 -11.87 -3.07 4.37
CA ASP A 21 -11.66 -3.99 5.48
C ASP A 21 -10.23 -4.54 5.51
N GLY A 22 -9.64 -4.83 4.34
CA GLY A 22 -8.27 -5.34 4.27
C GLY A 22 -7.23 -4.33 4.74
N HIS A 23 -7.39 -3.05 4.39
CA HIS A 23 -6.52 -1.98 4.93
C HIS A 23 -6.59 -1.91 6.46
N LYS A 24 -7.81 -1.99 7.03
CA LYS A 24 -8.00 -2.00 8.48
C LYS A 24 -7.37 -3.22 9.13
N VAL A 25 -7.59 -4.42 8.58
CA VAL A 25 -7.04 -5.66 9.14
C VAL A 25 -5.51 -5.64 9.13
N ILE A 26 -4.88 -5.20 8.04
CA ILE A 26 -3.42 -5.07 7.97
C ILE A 26 -2.91 -4.11 9.05
N ALA A 27 -3.55 -2.93 9.18
CA ALA A 27 -3.16 -1.92 10.17
C ALA A 27 -3.32 -2.43 11.61
N GLN A 28 -4.40 -3.16 11.92
CA GLN A 28 -4.61 -3.77 13.24
C GLN A 28 -3.53 -4.82 13.56
N ILE A 29 -3.21 -5.68 12.60
CA ILE A 29 -2.15 -6.69 12.76
C ILE A 29 -0.80 -5.99 13.01
N ALA A 30 -0.47 -4.98 12.20
CA ALA A 30 0.77 -4.22 12.36
C ALA A 30 0.87 -3.59 13.76
N GLN A 31 -0.18 -2.89 14.20
CA GLN A 31 -0.19 -2.25 15.53
C GLN A 31 -0.06 -3.27 16.66
N SER A 32 -0.65 -4.46 16.53
CA SER A 32 -0.54 -5.53 17.53
C SER A 32 0.87 -6.13 17.68
N LEU A 33 1.71 -5.95 16.66
CA LEU A 33 3.09 -6.44 16.61
C LEU A 33 4.12 -5.37 17.03
N MET A 34 3.68 -4.12 17.21
CA MET A 34 4.52 -3.01 17.64
C MET A 34 4.78 -3.05 19.15
N THR A 35 5.92 -2.53 19.56
CA THR A 35 6.22 -2.24 20.97
C THR A 35 5.34 -1.11 21.50
N ALA A 36 5.18 -1.04 22.82
CA ALA A 36 4.41 0.04 23.44
C ALA A 36 4.95 1.45 23.10
N GLU A 37 6.27 1.58 22.94
CA GLU A 37 6.91 2.83 22.54
C GLU A 37 6.54 3.23 21.10
N GLU A 38 6.62 2.29 20.16
CA GLU A 38 6.23 2.53 18.76
C GLU A 38 4.74 2.89 18.65
N VAL A 39 3.86 2.21 19.41
CA VAL A 39 2.43 2.54 19.45
C VAL A 39 2.19 3.95 20.00
N SER A 40 2.91 4.35 21.05
CA SER A 40 2.79 5.71 21.59
C SER A 40 3.17 6.75 20.54
N ARG A 41 4.33 6.58 19.90
CA ARG A 41 4.81 7.51 18.86
C ARG A 41 3.86 7.59 17.67
N ALA A 42 3.33 6.47 17.20
CA ALA A 42 2.37 6.44 16.11
C ALA A 42 1.08 7.17 16.50
N THR A 43 0.54 6.92 17.69
CA THR A 43 -0.64 7.61 18.23
C THR A 43 -0.43 9.12 18.32
N ASP A 44 0.76 9.58 18.73
CA ASP A 44 1.10 11.00 18.81
C ASP A 44 1.08 11.67 17.42
N ILE A 45 1.68 11.02 16.41
CA ILE A 45 1.65 11.50 15.00
C ILE A 45 0.22 11.57 14.47
N LEU A 46 -0.61 10.58 14.84
CA LEU A 46 -2.00 10.48 14.39
C LEU A 46 -2.98 11.33 15.20
N GLY A 47 -2.52 12.12 16.17
CA GLY A 47 -3.39 12.98 16.96
C GLY A 47 -4.35 12.22 17.89
N GLY A 48 -3.97 11.03 18.35
CA GLY A 48 -4.76 10.19 19.25
C GLY A 48 -5.47 9.01 18.59
N ASP A 49 -5.47 8.94 17.26
CA ASP A 49 -6.09 7.86 16.49
C ASP A 49 -5.21 6.60 16.41
N ASP A 50 -5.84 5.44 16.20
CA ASP A 50 -5.15 4.17 15.96
C ASP A 50 -4.88 3.92 14.46
N LEU A 51 -3.93 3.03 14.14
CA LEU A 51 -3.54 2.78 12.74
C LEU A 51 -4.73 2.31 11.87
N ALA A 52 -5.66 1.56 12.43
CA ALA A 52 -6.78 1.00 11.70
C ALA A 52 -7.83 2.06 11.34
N SER A 53 -8.02 3.04 12.22
CA SER A 53 -8.97 4.13 12.02
C SER A 53 -8.60 5.01 10.81
N VAL A 54 -7.30 5.20 10.56
CA VAL A 54 -6.76 6.03 9.46
C VAL A 54 -6.34 5.26 8.22
N ALA A 55 -6.37 3.92 8.25
CA ALA A 55 -5.80 3.06 7.20
C ALA A 55 -6.40 3.26 5.79
N ASN A 56 -7.57 3.88 5.69
CA ASN A 56 -8.26 4.17 4.43
C ASN A 56 -8.06 5.60 3.92
N TRP A 57 -7.43 6.48 4.70
CA TRP A 57 -7.35 7.91 4.38
C TRP A 57 -6.72 8.17 3.00
N ALA A 58 -5.67 7.44 2.64
CA ALA A 58 -5.02 7.58 1.34
C ALA A 58 -5.98 7.28 0.16
N ASP A 59 -6.85 6.28 0.30
CA ASP A 59 -7.88 5.95 -0.70
C ASP A 59 -9.00 7.00 -0.75
N GLU A 60 -9.30 7.64 0.38
CA GLU A 60 -10.33 8.68 0.49
C GLU A 60 -9.90 9.98 -0.21
N VAL A 61 -8.61 10.36 -0.10
CA VAL A 61 -8.12 11.63 -0.65
C VAL A 61 -7.61 11.54 -2.09
N ARG A 62 -7.24 10.37 -2.62
CA ARG A 62 -6.54 10.25 -3.93
C ARG A 62 -7.28 10.85 -5.13
N ASP A 63 -8.59 11.04 -5.03
CA ASP A 63 -9.43 11.63 -6.08
C ASP A 63 -9.69 13.14 -5.87
N GLU A 64 -9.27 13.69 -4.72
CA GLU A 64 -9.33 15.12 -4.43
C GLU A 64 -8.31 15.91 -5.24
N ALA A 65 -8.65 17.14 -5.65
CA ALA A 65 -7.80 17.93 -6.52
C ALA A 65 -6.41 18.22 -5.94
N GLU A 66 -6.31 18.41 -4.62
CA GLU A 66 -5.06 18.65 -3.90
C GLU A 66 -4.16 17.41 -3.86
N TRP A 67 -4.76 16.22 -3.76
CA TRP A 67 -4.06 14.96 -3.55
C TRP A 67 -4.01 14.07 -4.79
N LYS A 68 -4.51 14.53 -5.93
CA LYS A 68 -4.61 13.75 -7.17
C LYS A 68 -3.29 13.12 -7.64
N TRP A 69 -2.16 13.72 -7.26
CA TRP A 69 -0.83 13.19 -7.55
C TRP A 69 -0.53 11.87 -6.82
N THR A 70 -1.26 11.53 -5.76
CA THR A 70 -1.08 10.29 -4.99
C THR A 70 -1.71 9.07 -5.66
N PHE A 71 -2.61 9.25 -6.63
CA PHE A 71 -3.35 8.15 -7.27
C PHE A 71 -2.44 7.01 -7.76
N GLU A 72 -1.36 7.35 -8.46
CA GLU A 72 -0.41 6.38 -9.03
C GLU A 72 0.46 5.70 -7.95
N LEU A 73 0.50 6.25 -6.73
CA LEU A 73 1.23 5.66 -5.60
C LEU A 73 0.53 4.43 -5.01
N HIS A 74 -0.70 4.11 -5.42
CA HIS A 74 -1.43 2.95 -4.90
C HIS A 74 -1.08 1.63 -5.60
N PHE A 75 -0.36 1.68 -6.74
CA PHE A 75 -0.09 0.50 -7.54
C PHE A 75 1.24 0.58 -8.31
N ILE A 76 1.55 -0.48 -9.04
CA ILE A 76 2.62 -0.57 -10.03
C ILE A 76 2.03 -1.22 -11.28
N ASN A 77 2.22 -0.60 -12.44
CA ASN A 77 1.91 -1.23 -13.72
C ASN A 77 3.14 -1.96 -14.25
N THR A 78 3.12 -3.29 -14.25
CA THR A 78 4.16 -4.12 -14.87
C THR A 78 3.86 -4.37 -16.35
N GLN A 79 4.87 -4.79 -17.12
CA GLN A 79 4.67 -5.11 -18.53
C GLN A 79 3.80 -6.37 -18.72
N ASP A 80 2.82 -6.30 -19.61
CA ASP A 80 1.98 -7.44 -19.97
C ASP A 80 2.82 -8.63 -20.45
N GLY A 81 2.41 -9.83 -20.02
CA GLY A 81 3.12 -11.07 -20.35
C GLY A 81 4.45 -11.27 -19.60
N GLN A 82 4.89 -10.28 -18.82
CA GLN A 82 6.04 -10.42 -17.93
C GLN A 82 5.56 -10.54 -16.48
N CYS A 83 5.62 -11.74 -15.91
CA CYS A 83 5.36 -11.96 -14.49
C CYS A 83 6.58 -11.57 -13.63
N ASN A 84 7.12 -10.37 -13.84
CA ASN A 84 8.25 -9.83 -13.09
C ASN A 84 8.11 -8.32 -12.87
N PHE A 85 8.69 -7.86 -11.77
CA PHE A 85 8.82 -6.45 -11.41
C PHE A 85 10.28 -6.01 -11.53
N ALA A 86 10.52 -4.87 -12.17
CA ALA A 86 11.81 -4.19 -12.21
C ALA A 86 11.61 -2.71 -11.88
N TYR A 87 12.18 -2.26 -10.75
CA TYR A 87 11.92 -0.92 -10.20
C TYR A 87 12.12 0.20 -11.23
N THR A 88 13.28 0.25 -11.90
CA THR A 88 13.59 1.31 -12.89
C THR A 88 12.68 1.28 -14.13
N ARG A 89 12.08 0.13 -14.43
CA ARG A 89 11.21 -0.06 -15.60
C ARG A 89 9.75 0.28 -15.26
N ASP A 90 9.29 -0.15 -14.08
CA ASP A 90 7.87 -0.23 -13.72
C ASP A 90 7.45 0.82 -12.67
N CYS A 91 8.37 1.33 -11.84
CA CYS A 91 8.04 2.31 -10.81
C CYS A 91 8.04 3.74 -11.38
N LYS A 92 6.94 4.08 -12.06
CA LYS A 92 6.71 5.39 -12.65
C LYS A 92 5.21 5.62 -12.85
N ASP A 93 4.81 6.87 -12.93
CA ASP A 93 3.43 7.21 -13.28
C ASP A 93 3.15 7.02 -14.78
N LYS A 94 1.89 7.25 -15.17
CA LYS A 94 1.45 7.23 -16.58
C LYS A 94 2.17 8.24 -17.50
N TYR A 95 2.85 9.24 -16.96
CA TYR A 95 3.63 10.22 -17.73
C TYR A 95 5.12 9.86 -17.78
N GLY A 96 5.54 8.82 -17.06
CA GLY A 96 6.92 8.35 -17.00
C GLY A 96 7.78 9.04 -15.94
N HIS A 97 7.20 9.79 -15.00
CA HIS A 97 7.95 10.33 -13.88
C HIS A 97 8.40 9.18 -12.96
N PRO A 98 9.72 9.06 -12.66
CA PRO A 98 10.23 7.97 -11.84
C PRO A 98 9.73 8.04 -10.40
N ASP A 99 9.77 6.91 -9.70
CA ASP A 99 9.42 6.75 -8.27
C ASP A 99 7.94 6.97 -7.92
N MET A 100 7.11 7.37 -8.89
CA MET A 100 5.68 7.57 -8.73
C MET A 100 4.91 6.24 -8.81
N CYS A 101 5.15 5.36 -7.85
CA CYS A 101 4.48 4.07 -7.67
C CYS A 101 4.43 3.66 -6.19
N VAL A 102 3.74 2.57 -5.83
CA VAL A 102 3.67 2.12 -4.42
C VAL A 102 5.04 1.78 -3.80
N ALA A 103 5.98 1.21 -4.57
CA ALA A 103 7.31 0.93 -4.06
C ALA A 103 8.11 2.22 -3.76
N GLY A 104 8.04 3.22 -4.65
CA GLY A 104 8.68 4.52 -4.42
C GLY A 104 8.03 5.29 -3.27
N ALA A 105 6.70 5.20 -3.13
CA ALA A 105 5.98 5.79 -2.00
C ALA A 105 6.42 5.20 -0.65
N LEU A 106 6.57 3.87 -0.57
CA LEU A 106 7.09 3.20 0.64
C LEU A 106 8.49 3.71 1.00
N LEU A 107 9.40 3.84 0.02
CA LEU A 107 10.73 4.39 0.26
C LEU A 107 10.66 5.84 0.75
N ASN A 108 9.88 6.69 0.09
CA ASN A 108 9.73 8.10 0.44
C ASN A 108 9.19 8.31 1.86
N TYR A 109 8.04 7.73 2.19
CA TYR A 109 7.40 7.94 3.49
C TYR A 109 8.17 7.27 4.64
N THR A 110 8.87 6.16 4.38
CA THR A 110 9.79 5.58 5.38
C THR A 110 10.94 6.55 5.66
N SER A 111 11.56 7.12 4.63
CA SER A 111 12.62 8.12 4.81
C SER A 111 12.14 9.36 5.55
N GLN A 112 10.90 9.83 5.30
CA GLN A 112 10.33 10.96 6.03
C GLN A 112 10.16 10.66 7.52
N LEU A 113 9.66 9.47 7.88
CA LEU A 113 9.50 9.05 9.28
C LEU A 113 10.84 8.89 10.00
N ILE A 114 11.87 8.37 9.34
CA ILE A 114 13.22 8.26 9.93
C ILE A 114 13.79 9.67 10.15
N ASN A 115 13.72 10.54 9.15
CA ASN A 115 14.27 11.89 9.23
C ASN A 115 13.50 12.80 10.20
N SER A 116 12.23 12.51 10.52
CA SER A 116 11.50 13.22 11.56
C SER A 116 11.95 12.80 12.96
N GLN A 117 12.24 11.52 13.17
CA GLN A 117 12.74 11.01 14.46
C GLN A 117 14.08 11.63 14.85
N ASP A 118 14.97 11.85 13.90
CA ASP A 118 16.27 12.51 14.15
C ASP A 118 16.12 13.96 14.62
N LYS A 119 15.04 14.64 14.23
CA LYS A 119 14.77 16.03 14.66
C LYS A 119 14.22 16.11 16.08
N ASP A 120 13.46 15.11 16.51
CA ASP A 120 12.87 15.05 17.85
C ASP A 120 13.86 14.50 18.91
N ALA A 121 15.02 13.99 18.47
CA ALA A 121 16.11 13.51 19.32
C ALA A 121 17.16 14.59 19.67
N LEU A 122 17.01 15.82 19.17
CA LEU A 122 17.86 16.99 19.43
C LEU A 122 17.16 17.99 20.37
#